data_AF-A0A920DXP4-F1
#
_entry.id   AF-A0A920DXP4-F1
#
_cell.length_a   1.000
_cell.length_b   1.000
_cell.length_c   1.000
_cell.angle_alpha   90.00
_cell.angle_beta   90.00
_cell.angle_gamma   90.00
#
_symmetry.space_group_name_H-M   'P 1'
#
loop_
_entity.id
_entity.type
_entity.pdbx_description
1 polymer ?
#
loop_
_entity_poly.entity_id
_entity_poly.type
_entity_poly.pdbx_seq_one_letter_code
_entity_poly.pdbx_strand_id
1 'polypeptide(L)'
;MKAEGIINGAVVTEHKRWPVGRKRRLVIKVDDSDIQPIADGSDITTVVAYLVDAGGAIKRLSDEYVRFTVEGEGELIGGTANEINPQKMLWGEAIALIRSSTTAGKIKVKAAILKEGINIPDFAEIEFSTVEASQNLFYNELPNKNTAAKTSLLNDQNEDLEKLQNELRKVQKELQEYKINDVGKQQQQFIQ
;
A
#
# COMPACT_ATOMS: atom_id res chain seq x y z
N MET A 1 26.62 1.65 -3.72
CA MET A 1 27.35 2.85 -3.30
C MET A 1 27.24 3.00 -1.79
N LYS A 2 28.35 3.37 -1.13
CA LYS A 2 28.46 3.62 0.31
C LYS A 2 29.09 5.00 0.47
N ALA A 3 28.53 5.85 1.31
CA ALA A 3 29.09 7.13 1.69
C ALA A 3 29.29 7.17 3.20
N GLU A 4 30.44 7.64 3.65
CA GLU A 4 30.80 7.72 5.07
C GLU A 4 31.11 9.18 5.41
N GLY A 5 30.54 9.66 6.52
CA GLY A 5 30.87 10.97 7.10
C GLY A 5 31.91 10.80 8.18
N ILE A 6 33.04 11.48 8.06
CA ILE A 6 34.21 11.31 8.93
C ILE A 6 34.46 12.62 9.71
N ILE A 7 34.63 12.53 11.02
CA ILE A 7 35.08 13.63 11.89
C ILE A 7 36.26 13.11 12.71
N ASN A 8 37.37 13.87 12.74
CA ASN A 8 38.60 13.50 13.46
C ASN A 8 39.15 12.10 13.10
N GLY A 9 39.00 11.68 11.84
CA GLY A 9 39.44 10.36 11.38
C GLY A 9 38.54 9.19 11.77
N ALA A 10 37.43 9.42 12.47
CA ALA A 10 36.44 8.41 12.82
C ALA A 10 35.16 8.56 11.96
N VAL A 11 34.59 7.43 11.53
CA VAL A 11 33.29 7.40 10.83
C VAL A 11 32.19 7.68 11.84
N VAL A 12 31.43 8.75 11.60
CA VAL A 12 30.33 9.22 12.48
C VAL A 12 28.96 8.90 11.89
N THR A 13 28.87 8.76 10.57
CA THR A 13 27.63 8.38 9.89
C THR A 13 27.93 7.62 8.61
N GLU A 14 27.02 6.76 8.18
CA GLU A 14 27.08 6.02 6.92
C GLU A 14 25.75 6.16 6.17
N HIS A 15 25.81 6.26 4.84
CA HIS A 15 24.66 6.10 3.96
C HIS A 15 24.96 5.07 2.87
N LYS A 16 24.12 4.03 2.78
CA LYS A 16 24.29 2.93 1.82
C LYS A 16 23.12 2.88 0.84
N ARG A 17 23.45 2.71 -0.44
CA ARG A 17 22.52 2.44 -1.54
C ARG A 17 22.97 1.22 -2.32
N TRP A 18 22.06 0.33 -2.65
CA TRP A 18 22.30 -0.84 -3.49
C TRP A 18 21.34 -0.85 -4.68
N PRO A 19 21.69 -1.55 -5.78
CA PRO A 19 20.77 -1.74 -6.89
C PRO A 19 19.50 -2.45 -6.41
N VAL A 20 18.35 -1.82 -6.67
CA VAL A 20 17.06 -2.36 -6.25
C VAL A 20 16.68 -3.55 -7.11
N GLY A 21 16.37 -4.67 -6.47
CA GLY A 21 16.02 -5.93 -7.12
C GLY A 21 14.65 -5.91 -7.83
N ARG A 22 14.10 -7.10 -8.05
CA ARG A 22 12.73 -7.24 -8.58
C ARG A 22 11.72 -6.79 -7.53
N LYS A 23 10.61 -6.20 -7.98
CA LYS A 23 9.47 -5.87 -7.12
C LYS A 23 8.95 -7.11 -6.42
N ARG A 24 8.74 -7.05 -5.11
CA ARG A 24 8.39 -8.23 -4.32
C ARG A 24 7.28 -8.01 -3.31
N ARG A 25 7.18 -6.82 -2.72
CA ARG A 25 6.15 -6.49 -1.73
C ARG A 25 5.61 -5.10 -1.96
N LEU A 26 4.32 -4.93 -1.70
CA LEU A 26 3.73 -3.63 -1.45
C LEU A 26 3.81 -3.38 0.07
N VAL A 27 4.20 -2.18 0.47
CA VAL A 27 4.23 -1.74 1.86
C VAL A 27 3.39 -0.48 1.94
N ILE A 28 2.53 -0.36 2.93
CA ILE A 28 1.69 0.82 3.11
C ILE A 28 2.02 1.46 4.47
N LYS A 29 2.03 2.79 4.51
CA LYS A 29 2.30 3.57 5.72
C LYS A 29 1.29 4.70 5.83
N VAL A 30 0.78 4.93 7.03
CA VAL A 30 0.05 6.15 7.37
C VAL A 30 1.06 7.26 7.63
N ASP A 31 0.92 8.38 6.94
CA ASP A 31 1.70 9.59 7.19
C ASP A 31 0.89 10.49 8.13
N ASP A 32 0.95 10.15 9.42
CA ASP A 32 0.25 10.84 10.50
C ASP A 32 1.12 11.89 11.20
N SER A 33 2.42 11.98 10.88
CA SER A 33 3.35 12.92 11.53
C SER A 33 3.26 12.92 13.07
N ASP A 34 2.98 11.74 13.66
CA ASP A 34 2.72 11.54 15.10
C ASP A 34 1.50 12.31 15.65
N ILE A 35 0.57 12.72 14.78
CA ILE A 35 -0.68 13.41 15.11
C ILE A 35 -1.83 12.44 14.91
N GLN A 36 -2.58 12.19 15.98
CA GLN A 36 -3.75 11.31 15.94
C GLN A 36 -4.89 11.95 15.12
N PRO A 37 -5.42 11.27 14.09
CA PRO A 37 -6.51 11.80 13.28
C PRO A 37 -7.81 12.02 14.08
N ILE A 38 -8.56 13.05 13.73
CA ILE A 38 -9.80 13.46 14.42
C ILE A 38 -11.01 13.16 13.53
N ALA A 39 -12.07 12.61 14.12
CA ALA A 39 -13.34 12.32 13.48
C ALA A 39 -14.27 13.55 13.44
N ASP A 40 -13.84 14.61 12.76
CA ASP A 40 -14.62 15.84 12.56
C ASP A 40 -15.30 15.92 11.18
N GLY A 41 -15.08 14.92 10.31
CA GLY A 41 -15.60 14.88 8.95
C GLY A 41 -14.78 15.69 7.92
N SER A 42 -13.72 16.38 8.34
CA SER A 42 -12.88 17.22 7.50
C SER A 42 -11.40 16.85 7.55
N ASP A 43 -10.93 16.21 8.61
CA ASP A 43 -9.54 15.80 8.75
C ASP A 43 -9.15 14.81 7.65
N ILE A 44 -7.94 14.97 7.11
CA ILE A 44 -7.44 14.18 5.98
C ILE A 44 -6.12 13.54 6.38
N THR A 45 -6.12 12.23 6.45
CA THR A 45 -4.93 11.41 6.68
C THR A 45 -4.38 10.92 5.36
N THR A 46 -3.07 11.08 5.18
CA THR A 46 -2.37 10.64 3.97
C THR A 46 -1.86 9.22 4.17
N VAL A 47 -2.07 8.35 3.20
CA VAL A 47 -1.58 6.97 3.23
C VAL A 47 -0.75 6.69 1.99
N VAL A 48 0.49 6.25 2.19
CA VAL A 48 1.46 6.05 1.11
C VAL A 48 1.77 4.58 0.94
N ALA A 49 1.59 4.08 -0.28
CA ALA A 49 2.01 2.75 -0.71
C ALA A 49 3.36 2.81 -1.43
N TYR A 50 4.29 1.97 -0.99
CA TYR A 50 5.62 1.79 -1.54
C TYR A 50 5.74 0.41 -2.18
N LEU A 51 6.35 0.36 -3.35
CA LEU A 51 6.73 -0.89 -3.99
C LEU A 51 8.18 -1.20 -3.63
N VAL A 52 8.43 -2.31 -2.95
CA VAL A 52 9.77 -2.66 -2.47
C VAL A 52 10.26 -4.00 -3.02
N ASP A 53 11.58 -4.15 -3.07
CA ASP A 53 12.22 -5.43 -3.33
C ASP A 53 12.24 -6.33 -2.07
N ALA A 54 12.83 -7.52 -2.19
CA ALA A 54 12.95 -8.45 -1.06
C ALA A 54 13.69 -7.81 0.13
N GLY A 55 14.72 -7.01 -0.13
CA GLY A 55 15.53 -6.31 0.87
C GLY A 55 14.90 -5.02 1.41
N GLY A 56 13.69 -4.66 0.97
CA GLY A 56 12.97 -3.46 1.43
C GLY A 56 13.36 -2.18 0.71
N ALA A 57 14.18 -2.22 -0.34
CA ALA A 57 14.50 -1.03 -1.12
C ALA A 57 13.36 -0.65 -2.05
N ILE A 58 13.01 0.64 -2.07
CA ILE A 58 11.92 1.18 -2.89
C ILE A 58 12.28 1.09 -4.38
N LYS A 59 11.37 0.50 -5.16
CA LYS A 59 11.47 0.37 -6.62
C LYS A 59 11.07 1.67 -7.31
N ARG A 60 12.03 2.58 -7.43
CA ARG A 60 11.82 3.94 -8.00
C ARG A 60 11.29 3.94 -9.44
N LEU A 61 11.82 3.07 -10.29
CA LEU A 61 11.41 2.96 -11.70
C LEU A 61 10.26 1.95 -11.85
N SER A 62 9.11 2.30 -11.29
CA SER A 62 7.86 1.55 -11.42
C SER A 62 6.78 2.45 -12.01
N ASP A 63 6.00 1.92 -12.94
CA ASP A 63 4.88 2.58 -13.62
C ASP A 63 3.53 1.90 -13.33
N GLU A 64 3.51 1.01 -12.34
CA GLU A 64 2.32 0.26 -11.91
C GLU A 64 1.21 1.19 -11.40
N TYR A 65 -0.04 0.74 -11.54
CA TYR A 65 -1.18 1.42 -10.93
C TYR A 65 -1.60 0.70 -9.65
N VAL A 66 -1.78 1.46 -8.57
CA VAL A 66 -2.23 0.96 -7.27
C VAL A 66 -3.66 1.40 -7.05
N ARG A 67 -4.54 0.43 -6.80
CA ARG A 67 -5.92 0.66 -6.36
C ARG A 67 -5.96 0.64 -4.84
N PHE A 68 -6.52 1.70 -4.27
CA PHE A 68 -6.80 1.78 -2.85
C PHE A 68 -8.28 1.49 -2.57
N THR A 69 -8.54 0.79 -1.49
CA THR A 69 -9.89 0.58 -0.93
C THR A 69 -9.86 0.88 0.56
N VAL A 70 -10.91 1.54 1.05
CA VAL A 70 -11.03 1.97 2.44
C VAL A 70 -12.31 1.37 3.03
N GLU A 71 -12.20 0.83 4.24
CA GLU A 71 -13.30 0.28 5.03
C GLU A 71 -13.32 0.94 6.41
N GLY A 72 -14.51 1.06 7.01
CA GLY A 72 -14.70 1.61 8.35
C GLY A 72 -15.07 3.10 8.39
N GLU A 73 -14.55 3.80 9.40
CA GLU A 73 -14.90 5.20 9.72
C GLU A 73 -14.07 6.24 8.95
N GLY A 74 -13.89 6.00 7.66
CA GLY A 74 -13.15 6.88 6.76
C GLY A 74 -13.59 6.73 5.31
N GLU A 75 -13.28 7.74 4.50
CA GLU A 75 -13.62 7.77 3.08
C GLU A 75 -12.41 8.11 2.23
N LEU A 76 -12.20 7.36 1.16
CA LEU A 76 -11.19 7.69 0.16
C LEU A 76 -11.61 8.93 -0.63
N ILE A 77 -10.75 9.95 -0.64
CA ILE A 77 -10.96 11.15 -1.45
C ILE A 77 -10.52 10.86 -2.88
N GLY A 78 -11.49 10.94 -3.80
CA GLY A 78 -11.26 10.67 -5.21
C GLY A 78 -11.46 9.18 -5.55
N GLY A 79 -12.01 8.95 -6.73
CA GLY A 79 -12.34 7.62 -7.21
C GLY A 79 -12.06 7.48 -8.69
N THR A 80 -12.69 6.48 -9.31
CA THR A 80 -12.61 6.26 -10.75
C THR A 80 -13.21 7.40 -11.56
N ALA A 81 -14.25 8.07 -11.05
CA ALA A 81 -14.90 9.20 -11.72
C ALA A 81 -13.98 10.40 -11.97
N ASN A 82 -13.00 10.60 -11.08
CA ASN A 82 -12.05 11.71 -11.16
C ASN A 82 -10.64 11.23 -11.55
N GLU A 83 -10.50 9.95 -11.95
CA GLU A 83 -9.22 9.32 -12.32
C GLU A 83 -8.13 9.39 -11.23
N ILE A 84 -8.51 9.58 -9.96
CA ILE A 84 -7.58 9.65 -8.83
C ILE A 84 -7.22 8.25 -8.32
N ASN A 85 -8.18 7.33 -8.33
CA ASN A 85 -8.00 5.94 -7.89
C ASN A 85 -8.58 4.98 -8.97
N PRO A 86 -7.80 4.05 -9.53
CA PRO A 86 -6.40 3.70 -9.21
C PRO A 86 -5.38 4.78 -9.56
N GLN A 87 -4.32 4.88 -8.78
CA GLN A 87 -3.27 5.88 -8.96
C GLN A 87 -1.99 5.26 -9.52
N LYS A 88 -1.36 5.96 -10.47
CA LYS A 88 -0.06 5.56 -11.01
C LYS A 88 1.04 5.76 -9.96
N MET A 89 1.91 4.77 -9.79
CA MET A 89 3.12 4.91 -8.99
C MET A 89 4.09 5.86 -9.67
N LEU A 90 4.58 6.84 -8.91
CA LEU A 90 5.63 7.75 -9.33
C LEU A 90 6.79 7.61 -8.36
N TRP A 91 7.99 7.34 -8.86
CA TRP A 91 9.17 7.15 -8.02
C TRP A 91 9.02 6.05 -6.95
N GLY A 92 8.23 5.01 -7.26
CA GLY A 92 7.98 3.87 -6.39
C GLY A 92 6.97 4.12 -5.27
N GLU A 93 6.20 5.21 -5.37
CA GLU A 93 5.23 5.68 -4.37
C GLU A 93 3.86 5.93 -5.01
N ALA A 94 2.78 5.59 -4.31
CA ALA A 94 1.40 5.97 -4.60
C ALA A 94 0.73 6.44 -3.31
N ILE A 95 -0.15 7.43 -3.39
CA ILE A 95 -0.73 8.17 -2.27
C ILE A 95 -2.27 8.14 -2.33
N ALA A 96 -2.88 7.64 -1.26
CA ALA A 96 -4.31 7.79 -1.00
C ALA A 96 -4.54 8.90 0.05
N LEU A 97 -5.57 9.71 -0.19
CA LEU A 97 -6.06 10.68 0.79
C LEU A 97 -7.34 10.15 1.41
N ILE A 98 -7.39 10.12 2.74
CA ILE A 98 -8.50 9.52 3.48
C ILE A 98 -9.08 10.57 4.40
N ARG A 99 -10.33 10.92 4.15
CA ARG A 99 -11.09 11.83 4.99
C ARG A 99 -11.69 11.06 6.16
N SER A 100 -11.58 11.60 7.37
CA SER A 100 -12.27 11.06 8.54
C SER A 100 -13.78 11.20 8.42
N SER A 101 -14.55 10.34 9.09
CA SER A 101 -15.98 10.56 9.29
C SER A 101 -16.22 11.49 10.48
N THR A 102 -17.49 11.76 10.82
CA THR A 102 -17.87 12.47 12.05
C THR A 102 -17.95 11.55 13.27
N THR A 103 -17.66 10.26 13.09
CA THR A 103 -17.75 9.21 14.10
C THR A 103 -16.38 8.60 14.33
N ALA A 104 -15.90 8.63 15.57
CA ALA A 104 -14.63 8.01 15.92
C ALA A 104 -14.66 6.50 15.67
N GLY A 105 -13.61 5.96 15.08
CA GLY A 105 -13.53 4.52 14.83
C GLY A 105 -12.30 4.09 14.05
N LYS A 106 -12.34 2.85 13.59
CA LYS A 106 -11.24 2.20 12.86
C LYS A 106 -11.39 2.44 11.36
N ILE A 107 -10.27 2.71 10.71
CA ILE A 107 -10.13 2.87 9.28
C ILE A 107 -9.14 1.81 8.80
N LYS A 108 -9.61 0.94 7.90
CA LYS A 108 -8.78 -0.07 7.27
C LYS A 108 -8.55 0.31 5.81
N VAL A 109 -7.28 0.35 5.41
CA VAL A 109 -6.86 0.74 4.07
C VAL A 109 -6.14 -0.42 3.43
N LYS A 110 -6.57 -0.78 2.22
CA LYS A 110 -5.95 -1.81 1.42
C LYS A 110 -5.43 -1.20 0.12
N ALA A 111 -4.22 -1.56 -0.25
CA ALA A 111 -3.60 -1.18 -1.51
C ALA A 111 -3.26 -2.44 -2.31
N ALA A 112 -3.65 -2.47 -3.58
CA ALA A 112 -3.38 -3.59 -4.49
C ALA A 112 -2.96 -3.08 -5.86
N ILE A 113 -2.01 -3.75 -6.51
CA ILE A 113 -1.64 -3.42 -7.88
C ILE A 113 -2.76 -3.88 -8.82
N LEU A 114 -3.17 -2.99 -9.72
CA LEU A 114 -4.28 -3.21 -10.65
C LEU A 114 -3.98 -4.30 -11.69
N LYS A 115 -2.73 -4.34 -12.16
CA LYS A 115 -2.29 -5.31 -13.15
C LYS A 115 -2.23 -6.70 -12.51
N GLU A 116 -2.63 -7.72 -13.24
CA GLU A 116 -2.47 -9.12 -12.83
C GLU A 116 -1.20 -9.73 -13.43
N GLY A 117 -0.56 -10.61 -12.66
CA GLY A 117 0.66 -11.28 -13.12
C GLY A 117 1.39 -12.01 -12.00
N ILE A 118 2.11 -13.05 -12.41
CA ILE A 118 2.82 -13.96 -11.49
C ILE A 118 3.93 -13.23 -10.70
N ASN A 119 4.51 -12.16 -11.26
CA ASN A 119 5.59 -11.38 -10.64
C ASN A 119 5.09 -10.14 -9.86
N ILE A 120 3.79 -10.06 -9.57
CA ILE A 120 3.19 -8.90 -8.90
C ILE A 120 3.07 -9.22 -7.41
N PRO A 121 3.46 -8.29 -6.52
CA PRO A 121 3.27 -8.48 -5.09
C PRO A 121 1.79 -8.61 -4.72
N ASP A 122 1.55 -9.24 -3.59
CA ASP A 122 0.23 -9.24 -2.96
C ASP A 122 -0.15 -7.83 -2.49
N PHE A 123 -1.42 -7.69 -2.11
CA PHE A 123 -1.92 -6.47 -1.51
C PHE A 123 -1.26 -6.18 -0.15
N ALA A 124 -1.31 -4.92 0.27
CA ALA A 124 -0.92 -4.49 1.61
C ALA A 124 -2.12 -3.87 2.32
N GLU A 125 -2.21 -4.09 3.63
CA GLU A 125 -3.28 -3.53 4.48
C GLU A 125 -2.66 -2.82 5.68
N ILE A 126 -3.30 -1.74 6.11
CA ILE A 126 -2.99 -1.03 7.36
C ILE A 126 -4.28 -0.57 8.00
N GLU A 127 -4.29 -0.55 9.32
CA GLU A 127 -5.40 -0.09 10.13
C GLU A 127 -4.90 1.02 11.04
N PHE A 128 -5.68 2.10 11.13
CA PHE A 128 -5.50 3.16 12.11
C PHE A 128 -6.87 3.61 12.61
N SER A 129 -6.90 4.43 13.65
CA SER A 129 -8.14 4.87 14.29
C SER A 129 -8.22 6.39 14.37
N THR A 130 -9.43 6.91 14.44
CA THR A 130 -9.71 8.33 14.67
C THR A 130 -10.19 8.54 16.11
N VAL A 131 -9.92 9.73 16.65
CA VAL A 131 -10.41 10.17 17.96
C VAL A 131 -11.62 11.09 17.77
N GLU A 132 -12.55 11.07 18.72
CA GLU A 132 -13.74 11.92 18.68
C GLU A 132 -13.38 13.41 18.69
N ALA A 133 -14.13 14.20 17.93
CA ALA A 133 -13.99 15.65 17.93
C ALA A 133 -14.35 16.22 19.31
N SER A 134 -13.48 17.07 19.86
CA SER A 134 -13.73 17.75 21.14
C SER A 134 -14.77 18.87 21.06
N GLN A 135 -15.08 19.34 19.85
CA GLN A 135 -15.99 20.45 19.59
C GLN A 135 -17.32 19.94 19.03
N ASN A 136 -18.40 20.65 19.34
CA ASN A 136 -19.70 20.39 18.71
C ASN A 136 -19.63 20.72 17.21
N LEU A 137 -19.89 19.71 16.38
CA LEU A 137 -19.90 19.83 14.93
C LEU A 137 -21.22 20.47 14.49
N PHE A 138 -21.16 21.65 13.85
CA PHE A 138 -22.32 22.32 13.26
C PHE A 138 -22.23 22.22 11.73
N TYR A 139 -23.01 21.33 11.13
CA TYR A 139 -23.03 21.11 9.68
C TYR A 139 -24.45 20.89 9.17
N ASN A 140 -24.72 21.38 7.96
CA ASN A 140 -25.98 21.14 7.25
C ASN A 140 -25.88 19.96 6.28
N GLU A 141 -24.66 19.63 5.85
CA GLU A 141 -24.37 18.60 4.86
C GLU A 141 -23.45 17.56 5.49
N LEU A 142 -23.77 16.28 5.31
CA LEU A 142 -22.87 15.19 5.63
C LEU A 142 -21.99 14.92 4.40
N PRO A 143 -20.71 14.54 4.59
CA PRO A 143 -19.94 14.00 3.49
C PRO A 143 -20.70 12.79 2.93
N ASN A 144 -21.12 12.88 1.66
CA ASN A 144 -21.70 11.77 0.95
C ASN A 144 -20.63 10.68 0.91
N LYS A 145 -20.74 9.65 1.75
CA LYS A 145 -19.99 8.41 1.53
C LYS A 145 -20.25 8.04 0.09
N ASN A 146 -19.21 8.01 -0.75
CA ASN A 146 -19.30 7.50 -2.10
C ASN A 146 -19.76 6.04 -2.03
N THR A 147 -21.06 5.82 -1.93
CA THR A 147 -21.72 4.58 -2.30
C THR A 147 -21.70 4.54 -3.82
N ALA A 148 -20.50 4.51 -4.41
CA ALA A 148 -20.34 4.00 -5.75
C ALA A 148 -21.03 2.64 -5.72
N ALA A 149 -22.10 2.54 -6.52
CA ALA A 149 -23.14 1.55 -6.40
C ALA A 149 -22.58 0.21 -5.92
N LYS A 150 -23.17 -0.33 -4.84
CA LYS A 150 -23.36 -1.77 -4.78
C LYS A 150 -24.22 -2.12 -5.99
N THR A 151 -23.64 -2.16 -7.19
CA THR A 151 -24.16 -3.01 -8.23
C THR A 151 -24.01 -4.37 -7.61
N SER A 152 -25.11 -4.86 -7.05
CA SER A 152 -25.35 -6.25 -6.74
C SER A 152 -25.23 -7.03 -8.04
N LEU A 153 -24.01 -7.15 -8.56
CA LEU A 153 -23.59 -8.37 -9.19
C LEU A 153 -23.77 -9.40 -8.09
N LEU A 154 -24.70 -10.32 -8.33
CA LEU A 154 -24.97 -11.48 -7.50
C LEU A 154 -23.67 -12.26 -7.33
N ASN A 155 -22.82 -11.82 -6.41
CA ASN A 155 -21.64 -12.53 -5.97
C ASN A 155 -22.09 -13.41 -4.82
N ASP A 156 -22.80 -14.46 -5.19
CA ASP A 156 -22.81 -15.72 -4.44
C ASP A 156 -21.42 -16.36 -4.67
N GLN A 157 -20.36 -15.65 -4.28
CA GLN A 157 -19.01 -16.17 -4.34
C GLN A 157 -18.85 -17.05 -3.11
N ASN A 158 -18.98 -18.36 -3.32
CA ASN A 158 -18.59 -19.40 -2.38
C ASN A 158 -17.27 -18.98 -1.71
N GLU A 159 -17.25 -18.81 -0.39
CA GLU A 159 -16.00 -18.54 0.36
C GLU A 159 -14.92 -19.55 -0.01
N ASP A 160 -15.31 -20.77 -0.36
CA ASP A 160 -14.43 -21.84 -0.80
C ASP A 160 -13.72 -21.54 -2.12
N LEU A 161 -14.35 -20.80 -3.04
CA LEU A 161 -13.70 -20.35 -4.28
C LEU A 161 -12.67 -19.26 -4.00
N GLU A 162 -12.94 -18.31 -3.09
CA GLU A 162 -11.95 -17.33 -2.67
C GLU A 162 -10.77 -17.99 -1.95
N LYS A 163 -11.05 -18.93 -1.03
CA LYS A 163 -10.03 -19.72 -0.34
C LYS A 163 -9.17 -20.49 -1.34
N LEU A 164 -9.77 -21.17 -2.32
CA LEU A 164 -9.05 -21.92 -3.35
C LEU A 164 -8.22 -21.01 -4.27
N GLN A 165 -8.73 -19.84 -4.64
CA GLN A 165 -7.96 -18.84 -5.41
C GLN A 165 -6.77 -18.32 -4.61
N ASN A 166 -6.94 -18.10 -3.31
CA ASN A 166 -5.86 -17.66 -2.43
C ASN A 166 -4.80 -18.76 -2.26
N GLU A 167 -5.20 -20.03 -2.12
CA GLU A 167 -4.27 -21.17 -2.09
C GLU A 167 -3.50 -21.32 -3.42
N LEU A 168 -4.19 -21.24 -4.56
CA LEU A 168 -3.54 -21.30 -5.87
C LEU A 168 -2.51 -20.18 -6.04
N ARG A 169 -2.83 -18.95 -5.61
CA ARG A 169 -1.86 -17.84 -5.60
C ARG A 169 -0.66 -18.16 -4.72
N LYS A 170 -0.89 -18.71 -3.51
CA LYS A 170 0.18 -19.07 -2.58
C LYS A 170 1.13 -20.13 -3.18
N VAL A 171 0.58 -21.20 -3.75
CA VAL A 171 1.37 -22.28 -4.37
C VAL A 171 2.16 -21.76 -5.58
N GLN A 172 1.53 -20.95 -6.44
CA GLN A 172 2.22 -20.35 -7.58
C GLN A 172 3.41 -19.48 -7.14
N LYS A 173 3.26 -18.77 -6.02
CA LYS A 173 4.30 -17.91 -5.45
C LYS A 173 5.46 -18.72 -4.87
N GLU A 174 5.20 -19.80 -4.15
CA GLU A 174 6.25 -20.71 -3.65
C GLU A 174 7.05 -21.31 -4.81
N LEU A 175 6.36 -21.74 -5.87
CA LEU A 175 7.00 -22.32 -7.05
C LEU A 175 7.87 -21.29 -7.79
N GLN A 176 7.45 -20.03 -7.80
CA GLN A 176 8.24 -18.93 -8.34
C GLN A 176 9.47 -18.61 -7.48
N GLU A 177 9.35 -18.59 -6.16
CA GLU A 177 10.50 -18.42 -5.26
C GLU A 177 11.54 -19.50 -5.48
N TYR A 178 11.08 -20.75 -5.58
CA TYR A 178 11.94 -21.88 -5.91
C TYR A 178 12.69 -21.65 -7.23
N LYS A 179 11.98 -21.29 -8.30
CA LYS A 179 12.60 -20.99 -9.62
C LYS A 179 13.59 -19.83 -9.56
N ILE A 180 13.30 -18.78 -8.80
CA ILE A 180 14.19 -17.62 -8.66
C ILE A 180 15.47 -18.02 -7.91
N ASN A 181 15.34 -18.79 -6.83
CA ASN A 181 16.47 -19.27 -6.06
C ASN A 181 17.37 -20.19 -6.89
N ASP A 182 16.79 -21.07 -7.70
CA ASP A 182 17.55 -21.94 -8.62
C ASP A 182 18.30 -21.14 -9.69
N VAL A 183 17.65 -20.16 -10.32
CA VAL A 183 18.33 -19.27 -11.29
C VAL A 183 19.46 -18.48 -10.60
N GLY A 184 19.24 -18.01 -9.37
CA GLY A 184 20.26 -17.32 -8.59
C GLY A 184 21.50 -18.19 -8.33
N LYS A 185 21.30 -19.46 -7.94
CA LYS A 185 22.38 -20.44 -7.77
C LYS A 185 23.13 -20.71 -9.08
N GLN A 186 22.41 -20.88 -10.19
CA GLN A 186 23.01 -21.08 -11.51
C GLN A 186 23.89 -19.89 -11.92
N GLN A 187 23.41 -18.65 -11.72
CA GLN A 187 24.19 -17.46 -12.02
C GLN A 187 25.48 -17.36 -11.19
N GLN A 188 25.44 -17.78 -9.92
CA GLN A 188 26.64 -17.84 -9.07
C GLN A 188 27.66 -18.88 -9.56
N GLN A 189 27.17 -20.04 -10.03
CA GLN A 189 28.02 -21.09 -10.60
C GLN A 189 28.69 -20.67 -11.92
N PHE A 190 28.08 -19.78 -12.70
CA PHE A 190 28.65 -19.25 -13.94
C PHE A 190 29.75 -18.20 -13.73
N ILE A 191 29.84 -17.60 -12.53
CA ILE A 191 30.80 -16.54 -12.19
C ILE A 191 32.09 -17.12 -11.54
N GLN A 192 32.08 -18.39 -11.13
CA GLN A 192 33.27 -19.16 -10.72
C GLN A 192 33.91 -19.86 -11.91
#